data_AF-A0A947W5X2-F1
#
_entry.id   AF-A0A947W5X2-F1
#
_cell.length_a   1.000
_cell.length_b   1.000
_cell.length_c   1.000
_cell.angle_alpha   90.00
_cell.angle_beta   90.00
_cell.angle_gamma   90.00
#
_symmetry.space_group_name_H-M   'P 1'
#
loop_
_entity.id
_entity.type
_entity.pdbx_description
1 polymer ?
#
loop_
_entity_poly.entity_id
_entity_poly.type
_entity_poly.pdbx_seq_one_letter_code
_entity_poly.pdbx_strand_id
1 'polypeptide(L)'
;MFACNACKKGVRKIAFSRHKKGSSGAGGTWALRAPIHKRTQKPNLHIFKGKKYCTKCLRAVKAPLKESLGIRSGNPADKSTLVQTV
;
A
#
# COMPACT_ATOMS: atom_id res chain seq x y z
N MET A 1 0.77 -19.54 5.63
CA MET A 1 1.62 -18.75 4.72
C MET A 1 1.36 -17.24 4.88
N PHE A 2 2.40 -16.40 5.05
CA PHE A 2 2.27 -14.92 5.08
C PHE A 2 2.27 -14.34 3.66
N ALA A 3 1.28 -14.73 2.87
CA ALA A 3 1.12 -14.27 1.50
C ALA A 3 -0.34 -13.93 1.20
N CYS A 4 -0.55 -13.01 0.26
CA CYS A 4 -1.88 -12.73 -0.28
C CYS A 4 -2.41 -13.96 -1.03
N ASN A 5 -3.65 -14.37 -0.78
CA ASN A 5 -4.26 -15.50 -1.47
C ASN A 5 -4.48 -15.22 -2.97
N ALA A 6 -4.74 -13.97 -3.36
CA ALA A 6 -4.99 -13.58 -4.74
C ALA A 6 -3.69 -13.40 -5.54
N CYS A 7 -2.85 -12.43 -5.15
CA CYS A 7 -1.65 -12.06 -5.93
C CYS A 7 -0.34 -12.70 -5.43
N LYS A 8 -0.42 -13.62 -4.45
CA LYS A 8 0.74 -14.31 -3.83
C LYS A 8 1.82 -13.38 -3.27
N LYS A 9 1.53 -12.09 -3.10
CA LYS A 9 2.44 -11.11 -2.49
C LYS A 9 2.82 -11.56 -1.09
N GLY A 10 4.08 -11.97 -0.93
CA GLY A 10 4.67 -12.44 0.31
C GLY A 10 5.73 -11.49 0.86
N VAL A 11 6.45 -11.98 1.86
CA VAL A 11 7.58 -11.27 2.49
C VAL A 11 8.74 -11.14 1.51
N ARG A 12 9.40 -9.98 1.50
CA ARG A 12 10.59 -9.73 0.67
C ARG A 12 11.74 -9.20 1.52
N LYS A 13 12.97 -9.62 1.22
CA LYS A 13 14.19 -9.00 1.76
C LYS A 13 14.65 -7.94 0.77
N ILE A 14 14.74 -6.70 1.23
CA ILE A 14 15.20 -5.57 0.40
C ILE A 14 16.52 -5.02 0.93
N ALA A 15 17.33 -4.50 0.02
CA ALA A 15 18.45 -3.64 0.38
C ALA A 15 17.91 -2.27 0.80
N PHE A 16 18.41 -1.74 1.90
CA PHE A 16 18.04 -0.43 2.43
C PHE A 16 19.31 0.31 2.85
N SER A 17 19.51 1.50 2.31
CA SER A 17 20.59 2.41 2.67
C SER A 17 19.98 3.78 2.95
N ARG A 18 20.39 4.42 4.05
CA ARG A 18 19.96 5.78 4.39
C ARG A 18 21.19 6.65 4.61
N HIS A 19 21.34 7.68 3.79
CA HIS A 19 22.36 8.70 3.99
C HIS A 19 21.92 9.66 5.11
N LYS A 20 22.82 10.03 6.01
CA LYS A 20 22.54 11.02 7.05
C LYS A 20 22.86 12.43 6.52
N LYS A 21 22.11 13.45 6.96
CA LYS A 21 22.46 14.86 6.73
C LYS A 21 23.86 15.12 7.33
N GLY A 22 24.81 15.63 6.55
CA GLY A 22 26.21 15.81 6.95
C GLY A 22 27.11 14.56 6.81
N SER A 23 26.55 13.37 6.61
CA SER A 23 27.30 12.20 6.12
C SER A 23 27.61 12.32 4.61
N SER A 24 27.02 13.33 3.99
CA SER A 24 27.39 13.87 2.68
C SER A 24 28.00 15.24 2.98
N GLY A 25 29.30 15.39 2.68
CA GLY A 25 30.11 16.52 3.07
C GLY A 25 29.49 17.86 2.67
N ALA A 26 29.81 18.90 3.43
CA ALA A 26 29.40 20.28 3.25
C ALA A 26 29.86 20.94 1.91
N GLY A 27 30.30 20.14 0.92
CA GLY A 27 30.85 20.55 -0.37
C GLY A 27 30.37 19.76 -1.59
N GLY A 28 29.28 18.97 -1.49
CA GLY A 28 28.54 18.52 -2.68
C GLY A 28 29.00 17.22 -3.37
N THR A 29 30.12 16.59 -3.02
CA THR A 29 30.52 15.30 -3.61
C THR A 29 30.20 14.14 -2.66
N TRP A 30 29.35 13.22 -3.11
CA TRP A 30 28.99 12.00 -2.38
C TRP A 30 30.14 11.00 -2.47
N ALA A 31 31.19 11.18 -1.67
CA ALA A 31 32.44 10.43 -1.81
C ALA A 31 32.30 8.91 -1.53
N LEU A 32 31.32 8.48 -0.71
CA LEU A 32 31.15 7.07 -0.35
C LEU A 32 29.67 6.66 -0.28
N ARG A 33 29.39 5.42 -0.71
CA ARG A 33 28.05 4.82 -0.64
C ARG A 33 27.68 4.53 0.82
N ALA A 34 26.47 4.91 1.23
CA ALA A 34 26.00 4.61 2.58
C ALA A 34 25.91 3.09 2.82
N PRO A 35 26.15 2.61 4.06
CA PRO A 35 26.01 1.20 4.40
C PRO A 35 24.66 0.63 3.95
N ILE A 36 24.71 -0.53 3.30
CA ILE A 36 23.53 -1.24 2.82
C ILE A 36 23.13 -2.29 3.84
N HIS A 37 22.01 -2.09 4.51
CA HIS A 37 21.41 -3.08 5.39
C HIS A 37 20.36 -3.89 4.63
N LYS A 38 20.10 -5.12 5.08
CA LYS A 38 18.96 -5.91 4.59
C LYS A 38 17.77 -5.69 5.52
N ARG A 39 16.63 -5.27 4.98
CA ARG A 39 15.37 -5.13 5.73
C ARG A 39 14.32 -6.08 5.17
N THR A 40 13.58 -6.71 6.08
CA THR A 40 12.42 -7.51 5.72
C THR A 40 11.19 -6.61 5.55
N GLN A 41 10.61 -6.59 4.35
CA GLN A 41 9.31 -5.97 4.08
C GLN A 41 8.21 -7.02 4.16
N LYS A 42 7.27 -6.81 5.08
CA LYS A 42 6.06 -7.63 5.22
C LYS A 42 4.92 -6.99 4.42
N PRO A 43 4.13 -7.77 3.66
CA PRO A 43 2.94 -7.25 3.00
C PRO A 43 1.88 -6.87 4.04
N ASN A 44 1.17 -5.77 3.82
CA ASN A 44 -0.01 -5.41 4.62
C ASN A 44 -1.17 -6.34 4.23
N LEU A 45 -1.32 -7.45 4.95
CA LEU A 45 -2.33 -8.47 4.73
C LEU A 45 -3.48 -8.29 5.72
N HIS A 46 -4.70 -8.28 5.21
CA HIS A 46 -5.94 -8.24 5.97
C HIS A 46 -6.71 -9.55 5.80
N ILE A 47 -7.47 -9.93 6.83
CA ILE A 47 -8.32 -11.11 6.80
C ILE A 47 -9.71 -10.70 6.30
N PHE A 48 -10.24 -11.45 5.33
CA PHE A 48 -11.59 -11.28 4.81
C PHE A 48 -12.18 -12.66 4.45
N LYS A 49 -13.34 -13.00 5.03
CA LYS A 49 -13.99 -14.31 4.88
C LYS A 49 -13.01 -15.49 5.08
N GLY A 50 -12.20 -15.44 6.13
CA GLY A 50 -11.19 -16.47 6.46
C GLY A 50 -9.94 -16.50 5.55
N LYS A 51 -9.84 -15.64 4.52
CA LYS A 51 -8.72 -15.60 3.58
C LYS A 51 -7.89 -14.32 3.77
N LYS A 52 -6.58 -14.38 3.50
CA LYS A 52 -5.65 -13.24 3.64
C LYS A 52 -5.49 -12.51 2.31
N TYR A 53 -5.67 -11.19 2.30
CA TYR A 53 -5.54 -10.34 1.10
C TYR A 53 -4.70 -9.12 1.38
N CYS A 54 -3.87 -8.71 0.42
CA CYS A 54 -3.24 -7.39 0.50
C CYS A 54 -4.27 -6.28 0.29
N THR A 55 -3.99 -5.06 0.74
CA THR A 55 -4.86 -3.87 0.58
C THR A 55 -5.46 -3.71 -0.82
N LYS A 56 -4.65 -3.86 -1.88
CA LYS A 56 -5.11 -3.79 -3.28
C LYS A 56 -6.13 -4.87 -3.60
N CYS A 57 -5.82 -6.13 -3.27
CA CYS A 57 -6.72 -7.25 -3.54
C CYS A 57 -7.97 -7.23 -2.66
N LEU A 58 -7.87 -6.73 -1.43
CA LEU A 58 -9.01 -6.57 -0.54
C LEU A 58 -10.05 -5.61 -1.13
N ARG A 59 -9.60 -4.51 -1.75
CA ARG A 59 -10.50 -3.56 -2.43
C ARG A 59 -11.24 -4.23 -3.58
N ALA A 60 -10.53 -5.01 -4.40
CA ALA A 60 -11.14 -5.75 -5.51
C ALA A 60 -12.17 -6.78 -5.03
N VAL A 61 -11.87 -7.54 -3.96
CA VAL A 61 -12.79 -8.54 -3.41
C VAL A 61 -14.01 -7.91 -2.74
N LYS A 62 -13.85 -6.72 -2.14
CA LYS A 62 -14.96 -5.98 -1.50
C LYS A 62 -15.81 -5.18 -2.50
N ALA A 63 -15.30 -4.83 -3.68
CA ALA A 63 -16.03 -4.06 -4.68
C ALA A 63 -17.38 -4.67 -5.08
N PRO A 64 -17.48 -5.96 -5.50
CA PRO A 64 -18.77 -6.54 -5.88
C PRO A 64 -19.74 -6.64 -4.71
N LEU A 65 -19.23 -6.76 -3.48
CA LEU A 65 -20.08 -6.78 -2.27
C LEU A 65 -20.67 -5.40 -1.94
N LYS A 66 -19.95 -4.31 -2.27
CA LYS A 66 -20.49 -2.96 -2.12
C LYS A 66 -21.62 -2.69 -3.11
N GLU A 67 -21.46 -3.14 -4.34
CA GLU A 67 -22.48 -3.05 -5.39
C GLU A 67 -23.76 -3.77 -4.97
N SER A 68 -23.63 -5.02 -4.47
CA SER A 68 -24.79 -5.79 -3.98
C SER A 68 -25.49 -5.18 -2.76
N LEU A 69 -24.83 -4.27 -2.03
CA LEU A 69 -25.40 -3.57 -0.87
C LEU A 69 -25.92 -2.18 -1.21
N GLY A 70 -25.91 -1.78 -2.49
CA GLY A 70 -26.34 -0.45 -2.92
C GLY A 70 -25.42 0.69 -2.46
N ILE A 71 -24.22 0.38 -1.96
CA ILE A 71 -23.26 1.39 -1.48
C ILE A 71 -22.45 1.87 -2.67
N ARG A 72 -22.92 2.94 -3.33
CA ARG A 72 -22.20 3.60 -4.43
C ARG A 72 -20.80 4.01 -3.95
N SER A 73 -19.75 3.47 -4.58
CA SER A 73 -18.39 3.93 -4.34
C SER A 73 -18.17 5.27 -5.03
N GLY A 74 -18.72 6.34 -4.45
CA GLY A 74 -18.39 7.71 -4.86
C GLY A 74 -16.91 8.00 -4.59
N ASN A 75 -16.24 8.65 -5.53
CA ASN A 75 -15.00 9.34 -5.20
C ASN A 75 -15.32 10.39 -4.13
N PRO A 76 -14.52 10.53 -3.06
CA PRO A 76 -14.73 11.59 -2.07
C PRO A 76 -14.56 13.02 -2.65
N ALA A 77 -14.21 13.13 -3.93
CA ALA A 77 -14.13 14.38 -4.69
C ALA A 77 -15.42 14.77 -5.42
N ASP A 78 -16.40 13.87 -5.55
CA ASP A 78 -17.71 14.17 -6.16
C ASP A 78 -18.67 14.71 -5.09
N LYS A 79 -18.46 15.96 -4.69
CA LYS A 79 -19.45 16.76 -3.93
C LYS A 79 -20.10 17.79 -4.87
N SER A 80 -20.82 17.32 -5.86
CA SER A 80 -21.82 18.09 -6.62
C SER A 80 -22.75 17.05 -7.23
N THR A 81 -24.06 17.04 -7.06
CA THR A 81 -25.00 18.13 -6.85
C THR A 81 -26.21 17.49 -6.18
N LEU A 82 -26.69 18.11 -5.11
CA LEU A 82 -27.94 17.75 -4.48
C LEU A 82 -29.06 18.26 -5.39
N VAL A 83 -29.51 17.45 -6.36
CA VAL A 83 -30.75 17.73 -7.08
C VAL A 83 -31.88 17.20 -6.20
N GLN A 84 -32.43 18.08 -5.37
CA GLN A 84 -33.73 17.89 -4.74
C GLN A 84 -34.78 18.00 -5.84
N THR A 85 -35.38 16.87 -6.20
CA THR A 85 -36.70 16.86 -6.83
C THR A 85 -37.75 16.87 -5.71
N VAL A 86 -38.41 18.00 -5.52
CA VAL A 86 -39.84 18.13 -5.20
C VAL A 86 -40.34 19.37 -5.90
#